data_AF-A0A847ECR1-F1
#
_entry.id   AF-A0A847ECR1-F1
#
_cell.length_a   1.000
_cell.length_b   1.000
_cell.length_c   1.000
_cell.angle_alpha   90.00
_cell.angle_beta   90.00
_cell.angle_gamma   90.00
#
_symmetry.space_group_name_H-M   'P 1'
#
loop_
_entity.id
_entity.type
_entity.pdbx_description
1 polymer ?
#
loop_
_entity_poly.entity_id
_entity_poly.type
_entity_poly.pdbx_seq_one_letter_code
_entity_poly.pdbx_strand_id
1 'polypeptide(L)'
;MDKKIELELRAEISTQNKESFQNRLIDVGGILHSHTKRLSVMYFSNTGTKKLDIRVRVTNGECEVVVKSGSFGAHDRIEIAQKINPEEFLGMVKVFAQFDFTIEVGERETFNYVLPGDIIVSLVSAGPISYVELEKMSSESDIEKNNKLLKQWAERLKLQLLKSEEEFDILCKRLAEKVDWPFRGTNEEYIKLNKLFNCYLNK
;
A
#
# COMPACT_ATOMS: atom_id res chain seq x y z
N MET A 1 15.38 23.97 -3.36
CA MET A 1 15.18 22.54 -3.65
C MET A 1 13.73 22.38 -4.04
N ASP A 2 13.47 21.98 -5.27
CA ASP A 2 12.09 21.78 -5.71
C ASP A 2 11.52 20.58 -4.97
N LYS A 3 10.36 20.79 -4.32
CA LYS A 3 9.63 19.73 -3.63
C LYS A 3 9.20 18.71 -4.69
N LYS A 4 9.60 17.45 -4.52
CA LYS A 4 9.09 16.36 -5.35
C LYS A 4 7.68 16.01 -4.88
N ILE A 5 6.74 15.96 -5.81
CA ILE A 5 5.33 15.63 -5.60
C ILE A 5 5.07 14.30 -6.28
N GLU A 6 4.56 13.33 -5.54
CA GLU A 6 4.09 12.08 -6.10
C GLU A 6 2.73 12.32 -6.77
N LEU A 7 2.61 11.96 -8.05
CA LEU A 7 1.33 11.90 -8.74
C LEU A 7 0.91 10.44 -8.83
N GLU A 8 -0.37 10.18 -8.58
CA GLU A 8 -0.88 8.82 -8.49
C GLU A 8 -2.29 8.72 -9.06
N LEU A 9 -2.51 7.71 -9.91
CA LEU A 9 -3.83 7.32 -10.38
C LEU A 9 -4.11 5.89 -9.96
N ARG A 10 -5.34 5.59 -9.57
CA ARG A 10 -5.74 4.26 -9.09
C ARG A 10 -6.83 3.65 -9.95
N ALA A 11 -6.84 2.34 -10.07
CA ALA A 11 -7.91 1.58 -10.73
C ALA A 11 -8.13 0.24 -10.02
N GLU A 12 -9.38 -0.19 -9.85
CA GLU A 12 -9.65 -1.57 -9.47
C GLU A 12 -9.52 -2.50 -10.68
N ILE A 13 -9.03 -3.72 -10.45
CA ILE A 13 -9.06 -4.78 -11.47
C ILE A 13 -9.63 -6.06 -10.87
N SER A 14 -10.37 -6.81 -11.68
CA SER A 14 -10.83 -8.15 -11.29
C SER A 14 -9.63 -9.06 -11.02
N THR A 15 -9.71 -9.86 -9.94
CA THR A 15 -8.69 -10.86 -9.60
C THR A 15 -8.46 -11.87 -10.71
N GLN A 16 -9.48 -12.18 -11.50
CA GLN A 16 -9.39 -13.07 -12.67
C GLN A 16 -8.57 -12.45 -13.82
N ASN A 17 -8.43 -11.13 -13.84
CA ASN A 17 -7.73 -10.41 -14.90
C ASN A 17 -6.26 -10.11 -14.58
N LYS A 18 -5.73 -10.57 -13.43
CA LYS A 18 -4.36 -10.27 -12.97
C LYS A 18 -3.30 -10.70 -13.99
N GLU A 19 -3.32 -11.96 -14.38
CA GLU A 19 -2.33 -12.52 -15.30
C GLU A 19 -2.39 -11.81 -16.66
N SER A 20 -3.61 -11.61 -17.17
CA SER A 20 -3.82 -10.84 -18.41
C SER A 20 -3.30 -9.40 -18.28
N PHE A 21 -3.45 -8.75 -17.13
CA PHE A 21 -2.93 -7.41 -16.88
C PHE A 21 -1.40 -7.39 -16.80
N GLN A 22 -0.78 -8.35 -16.12
CA GLN A 22 0.68 -8.50 -16.08
C GLN A 22 1.26 -8.71 -17.49
N ASN A 23 0.62 -9.54 -18.32
CA ASN A 23 1.02 -9.73 -19.71
C ASN A 23 0.92 -8.41 -20.49
N ARG A 24 -0.16 -7.63 -20.32
CA ARG A 24 -0.26 -6.29 -20.93
C ARG A 24 0.87 -5.35 -20.50
N LEU A 25 1.30 -5.40 -19.23
CA LEU A 25 2.43 -4.59 -18.75
C LEU A 25 3.72 -4.97 -19.46
N ILE A 26 4.00 -6.26 -19.62
CA ILE A 26 5.18 -6.76 -20.33
C ILE A 26 5.13 -6.35 -21.81
N ASP A 27 3.97 -6.53 -22.47
CA ASP A 27 3.79 -6.21 -23.89
C ASP A 27 4.05 -4.73 -24.22
N VAL A 28 3.80 -3.82 -23.27
CA VAL A 28 4.05 -2.39 -23.44
C VAL A 28 5.46 -1.94 -23.01
N GLY A 29 6.34 -2.90 -22.71
CA GLY A 29 7.73 -2.66 -22.32
C GLY A 29 7.93 -2.49 -20.81
N GLY A 30 6.98 -2.93 -19.99
CA GLY A 30 7.09 -2.91 -18.54
C GLY A 30 8.05 -3.98 -18.03
N ILE A 31 8.93 -3.58 -17.13
CA ILE A 31 9.92 -4.46 -16.50
C ILE A 31 9.49 -4.70 -15.06
N LEU A 32 9.36 -5.96 -14.66
CA LEU A 32 9.12 -6.30 -13.26
C LEU A 32 10.33 -5.84 -12.43
N HIS A 33 10.10 -4.89 -11.55
CA HIS A 33 11.12 -4.28 -10.71
C HIS A 33 11.19 -4.95 -9.34
N SER A 34 10.04 -5.24 -8.73
CA SER A 34 9.99 -5.96 -7.46
C SER A 34 8.67 -6.69 -7.25
N HIS A 35 8.73 -7.70 -6.39
CA HIS A 35 7.57 -8.43 -5.90
C HIS A 35 7.66 -8.49 -4.38
N THR A 36 6.58 -8.07 -3.71
CA THR A 36 6.55 -7.98 -2.25
C THR A 36 5.31 -8.66 -1.71
N LYS A 37 5.49 -9.54 -0.72
CA LYS A 37 4.45 -10.01 0.18
C LYS A 37 4.63 -9.32 1.52
N ARG A 38 3.57 -8.69 1.99
CA ARG A 38 3.57 -7.86 3.19
C ARG A 38 2.43 -8.22 4.13
N LEU A 39 2.76 -8.38 5.40
CA LEU A 39 1.82 -8.36 6.52
C LEU A 39 2.02 -7.05 7.28
N SER A 40 0.94 -6.35 7.60
CA SER A 40 0.98 -5.11 8.37
C SER A 40 -0.04 -5.15 9.50
N VAL A 41 0.39 -4.81 10.71
CA VAL A 41 -0.51 -4.35 11.77
C VAL A 41 -0.55 -2.83 11.67
N MET A 42 -1.72 -2.30 11.33
CA MET A 42 -1.98 -0.90 11.02
C MET A 42 -2.71 -0.26 12.19
N TYR A 43 -2.25 0.90 12.63
CA TYR A 43 -2.80 1.66 13.74
C TYR A 43 -3.17 3.04 13.24
N PHE A 44 -4.45 3.37 13.34
CA PHE A 44 -5.01 4.63 12.86
C PHE A 44 -5.50 5.48 14.03
N SER A 45 -5.17 6.77 13.98
CA SER A 45 -5.62 7.72 14.99
C SER A 45 -5.62 9.15 14.47
N ASN A 46 -6.32 10.03 15.18
CA ASN A 46 -6.28 11.46 14.98
C ASN A 46 -5.63 12.11 16.20
N THR A 47 -4.56 12.88 16.01
CA THR A 47 -3.90 13.66 17.05
C THR A 47 -3.97 15.14 16.68
N GLY A 48 -4.94 15.85 17.26
CA GLY A 48 -5.26 17.22 16.85
C GLY A 48 -5.72 17.25 15.39
N THR A 49 -5.02 18.05 14.56
CA THR A 49 -5.29 18.14 13.11
C THR A 49 -4.56 17.09 12.28
N LYS A 50 -3.68 16.29 12.89
CA LYS A 50 -2.88 15.29 12.17
C LYS A 50 -3.55 13.93 12.22
N LYS A 51 -3.66 13.28 11.07
CA LYS A 51 -3.98 11.86 10.99
C LYS A 51 -2.67 11.06 11.08
N LEU A 52 -2.66 10.03 11.92
CA LEU A 52 -1.54 9.11 12.11
C LEU A 52 -1.89 7.74 11.52
N ASP A 53 -0.94 7.18 10.79
CA ASP A 53 -0.94 5.81 10.26
C ASP A 53 0.39 5.20 10.67
N ILE A 54 0.36 4.35 11.70
CA ILE A 54 1.53 3.61 12.15
C ILE A 54 1.37 2.18 11.64
N ARG A 55 2.45 1.59 11.14
CA ARG A 55 2.45 0.21 10.66
C ARG A 55 3.64 -0.53 11.23
N VAL A 56 3.38 -1.59 11.99
CA VAL A 56 4.39 -2.62 12.27
C VAL A 56 4.23 -3.67 11.18
N ARG A 57 5.22 -3.81 10.30
CA ARG A 57 5.07 -4.63 9.09
C ARG A 57 6.29 -5.50 8.82
N VAL A 58 6.04 -6.62 8.15
CA VAL A 58 7.07 -7.47 7.55
C VAL A 58 6.84 -7.50 6.05
N THR A 59 7.89 -7.28 5.27
CA THR A 59 7.89 -7.35 3.81
C THR A 59 8.98 -8.32 3.37
N ASN A 60 8.61 -9.48 2.80
CA ASN A 60 9.56 -10.51 2.37
C ASN A 60 10.61 -10.89 3.45
N GLY A 61 10.20 -10.97 4.72
CA GLY A 61 11.06 -11.29 5.86
C GLY A 61 11.72 -10.08 6.54
N GLU A 62 11.74 -8.91 5.89
CA GLU A 62 12.32 -7.69 6.46
C GLU A 62 11.26 -6.95 7.30
N CYS A 63 11.57 -6.66 8.55
CA CYS A 63 10.63 -6.02 9.48
C CYS A 63 10.94 -4.53 9.68
N GLU A 64 9.89 -3.73 9.82
CA GLU A 64 10.00 -2.29 10.08
C GLU A 64 8.76 -1.73 10.80
N VAL A 65 8.98 -0.60 11.47
CA VAL A 65 7.92 0.28 11.94
C VAL A 65 7.90 1.50 11.04
N VAL A 66 6.73 1.79 10.45
CA VAL A 66 6.53 2.97 9.60
C VAL A 66 5.52 3.89 10.26
N VAL A 67 5.82 5.18 10.29
CA VAL A 67 4.90 6.22 10.77
C VAL A 67 4.66 7.19 9.62
N LYS A 68 3.40 7.37 9.23
CA LYS A 68 2.98 8.38 8.27
C LYS A 68 2.10 9.41 8.97
N SER A 69 2.47 10.68 8.88
CA SER A 69 1.73 11.79 9.50
C SER A 69 1.30 12.84 8.47
N GLY A 70 0.07 13.32 8.59
CA GLY A 70 -0.60 14.19 7.62
C GLY A 70 -1.92 13.58 7.16
N SER A 71 -2.70 14.32 6.36
CA SER A 71 -3.97 13.83 5.82
C SER A 71 -3.78 12.49 5.08
N PHE A 72 -4.68 11.52 5.30
CA PHE A 72 -4.66 10.27 4.55
C PHE A 72 -4.77 10.56 3.05
N GLY A 73 -3.98 9.85 2.23
CA GLY A 73 -3.95 10.04 0.77
C GLY A 73 -3.26 11.32 0.28
N ALA A 74 -2.81 12.22 1.16
CA ALA A 74 -2.14 13.44 0.73
C ALA A 74 -0.69 13.18 0.27
N HIS A 75 -0.26 13.89 -0.77
CA HIS A 75 1.08 13.77 -1.35
C HIS A 75 2.21 14.40 -0.50
N ASP A 76 1.88 15.06 0.61
CA ASP A 76 2.82 15.77 1.48
C ASP A 76 2.97 15.14 2.87
N ARG A 77 2.54 13.88 3.03
CA ARG A 77 2.71 13.16 4.29
C ARG A 77 4.19 12.98 4.62
N ILE A 78 4.54 13.20 5.88
CA ILE A 78 5.84 12.85 6.41
C ILE A 78 5.81 11.36 6.72
N GLU A 79 6.65 10.58 6.04
CA GLU A 79 6.85 9.16 6.27
C GLU A 79 8.24 8.91 6.87
N ILE A 80 8.28 8.17 7.98
CA ILE A 80 9.50 7.71 8.62
C ILE A 80 9.41 6.20 8.76
N ALA A 81 10.45 5.50 8.34
CA ALA A 81 10.57 4.05 8.46
C ALA A 81 11.81 3.70 9.29
N GLN A 82 11.63 2.83 10.28
CA GLN A 82 12.69 2.31 11.13
C GLN A 82 12.70 0.79 11.03
N LYS A 83 13.82 0.23 10.57
CA LYS A 83 14.01 -1.22 10.57
C LYS A 83 14.01 -1.76 12.00
N ILE A 84 13.41 -2.92 12.17
CA ILE A 84 13.42 -3.70 13.41
C ILE A 84 13.79 -5.14 13.06
N ASN A 85 14.27 -5.90 14.04
CA ASN A 85 14.52 -7.30 13.83
C ASN A 85 13.21 -8.11 13.92
N PRO A 86 13.12 -9.30 13.28
CA PRO A 86 11.94 -10.16 13.35
C PRO A 86 11.49 -10.50 14.77
N GLU A 87 12.42 -10.73 15.70
CA GLU A 87 12.14 -11.01 17.11
C GLU A 87 11.47 -9.83 17.84
N GLU A 88 11.61 -8.62 17.34
CA GLU A 88 11.02 -7.40 17.92
C GLU A 88 9.58 -7.17 17.42
N PHE A 89 9.17 -7.82 16.33
CA PHE A 89 7.89 -7.57 15.66
C PHE A 89 6.70 -7.64 16.62
N LEU A 90 6.52 -8.76 17.32
CA LEU A 90 5.41 -8.93 18.26
C LEU A 90 5.53 -8.00 19.47
N GLY A 91 6.75 -7.68 19.89
CA GLY A 91 7.00 -6.72 20.96
C GLY A 91 6.48 -5.33 20.59
N MET A 92 6.81 -4.85 19.40
CA MET A 92 6.33 -3.57 18.88
C MET A 92 4.81 -3.57 18.72
N VAL A 93 4.23 -4.67 18.20
CA VAL A 93 2.76 -4.78 18.10
C VAL A 93 2.09 -4.63 19.46
N LYS A 94 2.63 -5.28 20.50
CA LYS A 94 2.10 -5.19 21.87
C LYS A 94 2.18 -3.78 22.44
N VAL A 95 3.29 -3.08 22.22
CA VAL A 95 3.49 -1.70 22.66
C VAL A 95 2.45 -0.79 22.00
N PHE A 96 2.31 -0.82 20.67
CA PHE A 96 1.37 0.05 19.97
C PHE A 96 -0.09 -0.29 20.25
N ALA A 97 -0.40 -1.55 20.60
CA ALA A 97 -1.75 -1.95 21.02
C ALA A 97 -2.17 -1.41 22.40
N GLN A 98 -1.27 -0.80 23.17
CA GLN A 98 -1.63 -0.15 24.45
C GLN A 98 -2.21 1.26 24.26
N PHE A 99 -2.12 1.82 23.06
CA PHE A 99 -2.67 3.14 22.75
C PHE A 99 -4.09 3.02 22.21
N ASP A 100 -4.86 4.11 22.32
CA ASP A 100 -6.23 4.19 21.84
C ASP A 100 -6.28 4.42 20.32
N PHE A 101 -5.89 3.37 19.59
CA PHE A 101 -5.85 3.33 18.13
C PHE A 101 -6.91 2.40 17.58
N THR A 102 -7.44 2.73 16.40
CA THR A 102 -8.13 1.73 15.58
C THR A 102 -7.06 0.83 14.96
N ILE A 103 -7.11 -0.48 15.25
CA ILE A 103 -6.08 -1.42 14.81
C ILE A 103 -6.67 -2.44 13.84
N GLU A 104 -6.00 -2.62 12.72
CA GLU A 104 -6.36 -3.59 11.68
C GLU A 104 -5.12 -4.36 11.25
N VAL A 105 -5.29 -5.62 10.89
CA VAL A 105 -4.22 -6.44 10.30
C VAL A 105 -4.57 -6.73 8.86
N GLY A 106 -3.64 -6.39 7.96
CA GLY A 106 -3.81 -6.54 6.52
C GLY A 106 -2.63 -7.24 5.86
N GLU A 107 -2.95 -8.08 4.87
CA GLU A 107 -1.98 -8.75 4.00
C GLU A 107 -2.08 -8.19 2.59
N ARG A 108 -0.94 -7.92 1.96
CA ARG A 108 -0.84 -7.40 0.59
C ARG A 108 0.24 -8.14 -0.17
N GLU A 109 -0.05 -8.51 -1.40
CA GLU A 109 0.94 -8.95 -2.39
C GLU A 109 0.99 -7.92 -3.52
N THR A 110 2.17 -7.40 -3.80
CA THR A 110 2.35 -6.32 -4.77
C THR A 110 3.43 -6.69 -5.79
N PHE A 111 3.11 -6.54 -7.07
CA PHE A 111 4.07 -6.61 -8.17
C PHE A 111 4.28 -5.20 -8.73
N ASN A 112 5.50 -4.68 -8.60
CA ASN A 112 5.87 -3.36 -9.09
C ASN A 112 6.56 -3.49 -10.44
N TYR A 113 6.01 -2.84 -11.45
CA TYR A 113 6.60 -2.73 -12.78
C TYR A 113 7.08 -1.31 -13.02
N VAL A 114 8.18 -1.16 -13.75
CA VAL A 114 8.64 0.13 -14.26
C VAL A 114 8.31 0.20 -15.74
N LEU A 115 7.53 1.20 -16.13
CA LEU A 115 7.21 1.51 -17.53
C LEU A 115 8.13 2.62 -18.07
N PRO A 116 8.24 2.77 -19.41
CA PRO A 116 8.96 3.89 -20.02
C PRO A 116 8.51 5.25 -19.49
N GLY A 117 9.50 6.12 -19.21
CA GLY A 117 9.25 7.43 -18.59
C GLY A 117 9.17 7.39 -17.07
N ASP A 118 9.79 6.39 -16.43
CA ASP A 118 9.88 6.26 -14.96
C ASP A 118 8.52 6.28 -14.26
N ILE A 119 7.59 5.50 -14.80
CA ILE A 119 6.26 5.31 -14.20
C ILE A 119 6.26 3.98 -13.48
N ILE A 120 5.89 4.01 -12.21
CA ILE A 120 5.72 2.81 -11.41
C ILE A 120 4.27 2.35 -11.56
N VAL A 121 4.08 1.08 -11.87
CA VAL A 121 2.79 0.42 -11.84
C VAL A 121 2.80 -0.66 -10.79
N SER A 122 2.07 -0.42 -9.71
CA SER A 122 1.94 -1.32 -8.57
C SER A 122 0.65 -2.12 -8.73
N LEU A 123 0.75 -3.40 -9.11
CA LEU A 123 -0.38 -4.32 -9.06
C LEU A 123 -0.51 -4.90 -7.65
N VAL A 124 -1.52 -4.45 -6.91
CA VAL A 124 -1.75 -4.85 -5.51
C VAL A 124 -2.88 -5.88 -5.42
N SER A 125 -2.64 -6.93 -4.64
CA SER A 125 -3.57 -8.02 -4.35
C SER A 125 -3.81 -8.12 -2.85
N ALA A 126 -5.08 -8.19 -2.47
CA ALA A 126 -5.53 -8.29 -1.08
C ALA A 126 -6.74 -9.22 -1.02
N GLY A 127 -6.53 -10.50 -0.73
CA GLY A 127 -7.58 -11.52 -0.80
C GLY A 127 -8.33 -11.49 -2.15
N PRO A 128 -9.67 -11.33 -2.17
CA PRO A 128 -10.47 -11.25 -3.39
C PRO A 128 -10.43 -9.88 -4.08
N ILE A 129 -9.74 -8.88 -3.53
CA ILE A 129 -9.67 -7.52 -4.08
C ILE A 129 -8.32 -7.31 -4.75
N SER A 130 -8.32 -6.61 -5.88
CA SER A 130 -7.09 -6.20 -6.56
C SER A 130 -7.25 -4.84 -7.20
N TYR A 131 -6.18 -4.08 -7.16
CA TYR A 131 -6.15 -2.72 -7.68
C TYR A 131 -4.75 -2.40 -8.19
N VAL A 132 -4.66 -1.33 -8.95
CA VAL A 132 -3.46 -0.85 -9.60
C VAL A 132 -3.23 0.59 -9.18
N GLU A 133 -2.01 0.91 -8.80
CA GLU A 133 -1.53 2.28 -8.58
C GLU A 133 -0.55 2.61 -9.72
N LEU A 134 -0.75 3.76 -10.37
CA LEU A 134 0.12 4.31 -11.40
C LEU A 134 0.74 5.57 -10.86
N GLU A 135 2.04 5.53 -10.60
CA GLU A 135 2.74 6.56 -9.87
C GLU A 135 3.86 7.20 -10.70
N LYS A 136 4.05 8.50 -10.51
CA LYS A 136 5.19 9.23 -11.07
C LYS A 136 5.57 10.40 -10.17
N MET A 137 6.87 10.49 -9.85
CA MET A 137 7.42 11.68 -9.18
C MET A 137 7.47 12.87 -10.15
N SER A 138 7.03 14.03 -9.66
CA SER A 138 6.95 15.29 -10.40
C SER A 138 7.59 16.44 -9.64
N SER A 139 8.10 17.43 -10.37
CA SER A 139 8.28 18.79 -9.85
C SER A 139 6.94 19.53 -9.89
N GLU A 140 6.83 20.68 -9.22
CA GLU A 140 5.64 21.55 -9.34
C GLU A 140 5.38 21.99 -10.79
N SER A 141 6.42 22.31 -11.55
CA SER A 141 6.30 22.74 -12.94
C SER A 141 5.87 21.63 -13.92
N ASP A 142 6.07 20.36 -13.56
CA ASP A 142 5.77 19.21 -14.43
C ASP A 142 4.44 18.51 -14.12
N ILE A 143 3.67 18.97 -13.11
CA ILE A 143 2.47 18.26 -12.63
C ILE A 143 1.50 17.96 -13.76
N GLU A 144 1.12 18.97 -14.54
CA GLU A 144 0.12 18.82 -15.62
C GLU A 144 0.60 17.83 -16.70
N LYS A 145 1.87 17.97 -17.11
CA LYS A 145 2.51 17.09 -18.09
C LYS A 145 2.55 15.64 -17.61
N ASN A 146 2.97 15.41 -16.38
CA ASN A 146 3.10 14.08 -15.80
C ASN A 146 1.73 13.44 -15.54
N ASN A 147 0.73 14.21 -15.12
CA ASN A 147 -0.64 13.72 -14.98
C ASN A 147 -1.23 13.30 -16.34
N LYS A 148 -1.01 14.10 -17.40
CA LYS A 148 -1.41 13.72 -18.77
C LYS A 148 -0.74 12.42 -19.22
N LEU A 149 0.56 12.26 -18.92
CA LEU A 149 1.29 11.04 -19.23
C LEU A 149 0.71 9.82 -18.48
N LEU A 150 0.41 9.95 -17.19
CA LEU A 150 -0.21 8.87 -16.40
C LEU A 150 -1.58 8.46 -16.98
N LYS A 151 -2.41 9.43 -17.39
CA LYS A 151 -3.71 9.16 -18.04
C LYS A 151 -3.55 8.42 -19.37
N GLN A 152 -2.58 8.81 -20.19
CA GLN A 152 -2.28 8.10 -21.45
C GLN A 152 -1.87 6.64 -21.20
N TRP A 153 -1.08 6.39 -20.15
CA TRP A 153 -0.73 5.02 -19.77
C TRP A 153 -1.92 4.23 -19.23
N ALA A 154 -2.78 4.85 -18.42
CA ALA A 154 -4.01 4.21 -17.94
C ALA A 154 -4.91 3.79 -19.11
N GLU A 155 -5.10 4.66 -20.12
CA GLU A 155 -5.84 4.35 -21.34
C GLU A 155 -5.20 3.19 -22.11
N ARG A 156 -3.88 3.24 -22.34
CA ARG A 156 -3.14 2.18 -23.04
C ARG A 156 -3.25 0.82 -22.34
N LEU A 157 -3.26 0.82 -21.01
CA LEU A 157 -3.42 -0.38 -20.18
C LEU A 157 -4.87 -0.83 -20.01
N LYS A 158 -5.83 -0.06 -20.56
CA LYS A 158 -7.28 -0.27 -20.47
C LYS A 158 -7.76 -0.28 -19.02
N LEU A 159 -7.25 0.64 -18.21
CA LEU A 159 -7.64 0.80 -16.82
C LEU A 159 -8.85 1.72 -16.68
N GLN A 160 -9.84 1.27 -15.91
CA GLN A 160 -10.93 2.13 -15.46
C GLN A 160 -10.49 2.82 -14.18
N LEU A 161 -10.02 4.06 -14.32
CA LEU A 161 -9.55 4.85 -13.19
C LEU A 161 -10.69 5.15 -12.21
N LEU A 162 -10.35 5.12 -10.93
CA LEU A 162 -11.16 5.71 -9.87
C LEU A 162 -11.21 7.23 -10.09
N LYS A 163 -12.41 7.80 -10.09
CA LYS A 163 -12.65 9.18 -10.54
C LYS A 163 -12.59 10.22 -9.42
N SER A 164 -12.67 9.79 -8.17
CA SER A 164 -12.72 10.67 -7.01
C SER A 164 -12.07 10.02 -5.79
N GLU A 165 -11.78 10.87 -4.80
CA GLU A 165 -11.37 10.43 -3.45
C GLU A 165 -12.45 9.53 -2.82
N GLU A 166 -13.72 9.82 -3.04
CA GLU A 166 -14.84 9.00 -2.54
C GLU A 166 -14.83 7.57 -3.12
N GLU A 167 -14.55 7.40 -4.41
CA GLU A 167 -14.43 6.06 -5.01
C GLU A 167 -13.25 5.28 -4.39
N PHE A 168 -12.16 5.98 -4.06
CA PHE A 168 -11.03 5.38 -3.36
C PHE A 168 -11.37 5.02 -1.90
N ASP A 169 -12.08 5.89 -1.18
CA ASP A 169 -12.54 5.60 0.18
C ASP A 169 -13.46 4.38 0.22
N ILE A 170 -14.31 4.18 -0.80
CA ILE A 170 -15.15 2.99 -0.94
C ILE A 170 -14.28 1.73 -1.12
N LEU A 171 -13.22 1.78 -1.93
CA LEU A 171 -12.27 0.68 -2.06
C LEU A 171 -11.57 0.38 -0.72
N CYS A 172 -11.09 1.41 -0.02
CA CYS A 172 -10.46 1.26 1.30
C CYS A 172 -11.41 0.63 2.31
N LYS A 173 -12.67 1.08 2.36
CA LYS A 173 -13.70 0.48 3.23
C LYS A 173 -13.93 -0.99 2.90
N ARG A 174 -13.97 -1.36 1.61
CA ARG A 174 -14.11 -2.77 1.20
C ARG A 174 -12.91 -3.62 1.61
N LEU A 175 -11.69 -3.08 1.56
CA LEU A 175 -10.50 -3.76 2.06
C LEU A 175 -10.61 -4.02 3.56
N ALA A 176 -10.96 -2.98 4.34
CA ALA A 176 -11.15 -3.07 5.77
C ALA A 176 -12.22 -4.09 6.18
N GLU A 177 -13.36 -4.13 5.46
CA GLU A 177 -14.49 -4.99 5.80
C GLU A 177 -14.34 -6.44 5.33
N LYS A 178 -13.66 -6.68 4.19
CA LYS A 178 -13.68 -8.00 3.52
C LYS A 178 -12.35 -8.74 3.57
N VAL A 179 -11.26 -8.06 3.86
CA VAL A 179 -9.90 -8.61 3.72
C VAL A 179 -9.12 -8.44 5.00
N ASP A 180 -9.05 -7.20 5.48
CA ASP A 180 -8.39 -6.89 6.73
C ASP A 180 -9.27 -7.38 7.88
N TRP A 181 -8.65 -7.56 9.04
CA TRP A 181 -9.39 -7.97 10.23
C TRP A 181 -9.05 -7.07 11.42
N PRO A 182 -10.05 -6.71 12.23
CA PRO A 182 -9.85 -5.83 13.38
C PRO A 182 -8.99 -6.54 14.42
N PHE A 183 -8.07 -5.81 15.04
CA PHE A 183 -7.18 -6.32 16.08
C PHE A 183 -7.45 -5.59 17.40
N ARG A 184 -7.68 -6.33 18.47
CA ARG A 184 -7.98 -5.81 19.81
C ARG A 184 -6.92 -6.18 20.84
N GLY A 185 -5.92 -6.95 20.45
CA GLY A 185 -4.85 -7.40 21.33
C GLY A 185 -5.28 -8.52 22.27
N THR A 186 -6.25 -9.35 21.88
CA THR A 186 -6.57 -10.56 22.66
C THR A 186 -5.49 -11.63 22.47
N ASN A 187 -5.39 -12.58 23.40
CA ASN A 187 -4.43 -13.68 23.29
C ASN A 187 -4.62 -14.49 22.00
N GLU A 188 -5.87 -14.74 21.60
CA GLU A 188 -6.21 -15.49 20.38
C GLU A 188 -5.75 -14.74 19.12
N GLU A 189 -5.93 -13.42 19.09
CA GLU A 189 -5.48 -12.57 17.98
C GLU A 189 -3.96 -12.52 17.89
N TYR A 190 -3.24 -12.46 19.01
CA TYR A 190 -1.77 -12.57 19.03
C TYR A 190 -1.30 -13.93 18.50
N ILE A 191 -1.98 -15.03 18.87
CA ILE A 191 -1.67 -16.37 18.35
C ILE A 191 -1.89 -16.42 16.83
N LYS A 192 -3.02 -15.87 16.35
CA LYS A 192 -3.33 -15.79 14.91
C LYS A 192 -2.28 -14.96 14.18
N LEU A 193 -1.95 -13.77 14.68
CA LEU A 193 -0.95 -12.87 14.09
C LEU A 193 0.43 -13.54 14.04
N ASN A 194 0.87 -14.19 15.12
CA ASN A 194 2.16 -14.86 15.16
C ASN A 194 2.23 -16.01 14.12
N LYS A 195 1.15 -16.78 13.96
CA LYS A 195 1.07 -17.81 12.92
C LYS A 195 1.23 -17.22 11.52
N LEU A 196 0.50 -16.14 11.23
CA LEU A 196 0.62 -15.43 9.94
C LEU A 196 2.02 -14.87 9.74
N PHE A 197 2.56 -14.17 10.74
CA PHE A 197 3.89 -13.57 10.71
C PHE A 197 4.98 -14.57 10.34
N ASN A 198 4.95 -15.77 10.93
CA ASN A 198 5.91 -16.83 10.62
C ASN A 198 5.86 -17.29 9.15
N CYS A 199 4.72 -17.16 8.45
CA CYS A 199 4.65 -17.43 7.01
C CYS A 199 5.44 -16.43 6.16
N TYR A 200 5.77 -15.25 6.68
CA TYR A 200 6.55 -14.22 5.99
C TYR A 200 8.05 -14.29 6.29
N LEU A 201 8.46 -15.07 7.29
CA LEU A 201 9.88 -15.27 7.65
C LEU A 201 10.53 -16.43 6.91
N ASN A 202 9.72 -17.42 6.51
CA ASN A 202 10.20 -18.59 5.80
C ASN A 202 10.29 -18.27 4.29
N LYS A 203 11.52 -18.24 3.76
CA LYS A 203 11.80 -18.12 2.33
C LYS A 203 11.58 -19.45 1.61
#